data_AF-A0A8B8F035-F1
#
_entry.id   AF-A0A8B8F035-F1
#
_cell.length_a   1.000
_cell.length_b   1.000
_cell.length_c   1.000
_cell.angle_alpha   90.00
_cell.angle_beta   90.00
_cell.angle_gamma   90.00
#
_symmetry.space_group_name_H-M   'P 1'
#
loop_
_entity.id
_entity.type
_entity.pdbx_description
1 polymer ?
#
loop_
_entity_poly.entity_id
_entity_poly.type
_entity_poly.pdbx_seq_one_letter_code
_entity_poly.pdbx_strand_id
1 'polypeptide(L)'
;MDNFIGIICCMGVMFCSTCLSTNVTVLKVVSGGIFGIYDFYKNKSKSGMWGSHFKSNIINDWNSVKVREVSIKLFKNGNRCAFFVFNGSNSNSDNWMSKDRLIRTSYGDTTNGNLGYTQLSYQGTLSIRRFYISAPHVGCEDDMGWLVVKDSTLTAPCKIDKVNLTTIWYSALQTKTNFNDFQKADVMTVEIDIDVRCEDSNLTIVNMTYAKTGIQFNDTLTYSCSEGFTHTYGDLQRRCDHRGVWTGTRPICEKLCSCQQPNYIQLNETELGTRLLEIKSNLSVRANETSKARRLKTCARDDRPSTKAIGVLGGVLIGIFVFLIVASDISSLLA
;
A
#
# COMPACT_ATOMS: atom_id res chain seq x y z
N MET A 1 20.16 -33.15 -16.82
CA MET A 1 19.88 -33.50 -18.22
C MET A 1 18.38 -33.49 -18.38
N ASP A 2 17.95 -32.52 -19.16
CA ASP A 2 16.59 -32.03 -19.33
C ASP A 2 15.65 -33.09 -19.89
N ASN A 3 14.41 -33.16 -19.36
CA ASN A 3 13.31 -33.82 -20.04
C ASN A 3 12.19 -32.80 -20.27
N PHE A 4 12.28 -32.16 -21.43
CA PHE A 4 11.18 -31.48 -22.09
C PHE A 4 10.07 -32.49 -22.40
N ILE A 5 8.89 -32.30 -21.81
CA ILE A 5 7.66 -32.87 -22.37
C ILE A 5 7.10 -31.81 -23.32
N GLY A 6 7.40 -32.02 -24.61
CA GLY A 6 6.82 -31.26 -25.71
C GLY A 6 5.33 -31.54 -25.81
N ILE A 7 4.53 -30.49 -25.68
CA ILE A 7 3.12 -30.51 -26.08
C ILE A 7 3.09 -30.24 -27.59
N ILE A 8 2.60 -31.24 -28.29
CA ILE A 8 2.33 -31.32 -29.72
C ILE A 8 1.48 -30.12 -30.16
N CYS A 9 1.99 -29.34 -31.12
CA CYS A 9 1.24 -28.30 -31.82
C CYS A 9 0.86 -28.86 -33.20
N CYS A 10 -0.35 -29.39 -33.35
CA CYS A 10 -0.88 -29.82 -34.64
C CYS A 10 -1.26 -28.60 -35.50
N MET A 11 -0.85 -28.64 -36.77
CA MET A 11 -1.33 -27.76 -37.83
C MET A 11 -2.86 -27.88 -37.99
N GLY A 12 -3.56 -26.74 -38.08
CA GLY A 12 -4.97 -26.69 -38.48
C GLY A 12 -5.85 -25.90 -37.51
N VAL A 13 -6.00 -24.61 -37.79
CA VAL A 13 -7.07 -23.68 -37.37
C VAL A 13 -7.92 -24.15 -36.18
N MET A 14 -7.36 -24.05 -34.98
CA MET A 14 -8.13 -23.89 -33.76
C MET A 14 -7.33 -22.90 -32.93
N PHE A 15 -7.95 -21.79 -32.54
CA PHE A 15 -7.37 -20.85 -31.60
C PHE A 15 -7.01 -21.64 -30.33
N CYS A 16 -5.74 -22.04 -30.20
CA CYS A 16 -5.19 -22.37 -28.92
C CYS A 16 -5.15 -21.03 -28.18
N SER A 17 -6.23 -20.72 -27.49
CA SER A 17 -6.29 -19.68 -26.48
C SER A 17 -5.32 -20.11 -25.39
N THR A 18 -4.02 -19.89 -25.64
CA THR A 18 -3.01 -19.82 -24.60
C THR A 18 -3.55 -18.83 -23.59
N CYS A 19 -4.05 -19.36 -22.48
CA CYS A 19 -4.45 -18.57 -21.34
C CYS A 19 -3.18 -17.88 -20.84
N LEU A 20 -2.90 -16.68 -21.35
CA LEU A 20 -1.81 -15.87 -20.83
C LEU A 20 -2.11 -15.61 -19.35
N SER A 21 -1.25 -16.13 -18.48
CA SER A 21 -1.32 -15.90 -17.05
C SER A 21 -0.63 -14.60 -16.69
N THR A 22 -1.36 -13.74 -15.98
CA THR A 22 -0.84 -12.47 -15.51
C THR A 22 -0.65 -12.57 -14.01
N ASN A 23 0.59 -12.82 -13.59
CA ASN A 23 0.94 -12.84 -12.18
C ASN A 23 1.10 -11.40 -11.67
N VAL A 24 0.28 -11.02 -10.71
CA VAL A 24 0.27 -9.67 -10.11
C VAL A 24 0.58 -9.77 -8.63
N THR A 25 1.60 -9.05 -8.18
CA THR A 25 1.87 -8.92 -6.74
C THR A 25 0.80 -8.07 -6.08
N VAL A 26 0.11 -8.65 -5.10
CA VAL A 26 -0.95 -7.96 -4.36
C VAL A 26 -0.59 -7.64 -2.93
N LEU A 27 0.33 -8.39 -2.33
CA LEU A 27 0.89 -8.08 -1.02
C LEU A 27 2.40 -8.34 -1.05
N LYS A 28 3.18 -7.44 -0.47
CA LYS A 28 4.59 -7.65 -0.16
C LYS A 28 4.82 -7.31 1.30
N VAL A 29 5.32 -8.27 2.04
CA VAL A 29 5.70 -8.15 3.44
C VAL A 29 7.21 -8.19 3.55
N VAL A 30 7.79 -7.28 4.31
CA VAL A 30 9.24 -7.21 4.54
C VAL A 30 9.51 -7.39 6.03
N SER A 31 10.43 -8.28 6.36
CA SER A 31 10.89 -8.46 7.73
C SER A 31 11.57 -7.19 8.28
N GLY A 32 11.32 -6.87 9.54
CA GLY A 32 11.74 -5.61 10.17
C GLY A 32 10.76 -4.44 9.95
N GLY A 33 9.63 -4.68 9.27
CA GLY A 33 8.57 -3.70 9.15
C GLY A 33 7.95 -3.32 10.50
N ILE A 34 7.56 -2.05 10.64
CA ILE A 34 6.98 -1.48 11.88
C ILE A 34 5.45 -1.59 11.92
N PHE A 35 4.82 -1.98 10.81
CA PHE A 35 3.36 -2.01 10.69
C PHE A 35 2.83 -3.42 10.82
N GLY A 36 1.71 -3.55 11.55
CA GLY A 36 0.94 -4.77 11.54
C GLY A 36 0.41 -5.09 10.13
N ILE A 37 0.84 -6.22 9.58
CA ILE A 37 0.37 -6.83 8.34
C ILE A 37 -1.12 -7.12 8.39
N TYR A 38 -1.71 -7.60 9.50
CA TYR A 38 -3.13 -7.97 9.47
C TYR A 38 -4.03 -6.77 9.20
N ASP A 39 -3.84 -5.70 9.98
CA ASP A 39 -4.59 -4.45 9.79
C ASP A 39 -4.26 -3.84 8.43
N PHE A 40 -3.00 -3.92 7.99
CA PHE A 40 -2.60 -3.47 6.65
C PHE A 40 -3.32 -4.24 5.54
N TYR A 41 -3.38 -5.56 5.64
CA TYR A 41 -4.05 -6.44 4.69
C TYR A 41 -5.56 -6.20 4.65
N LYS A 42 -6.20 -6.03 5.81
CA LYS A 42 -7.65 -5.83 5.92
C LYS A 42 -8.12 -4.41 5.61
N ASN A 43 -7.31 -3.40 5.87
CA ASN A 43 -7.73 -2.02 5.73
C ASN A 43 -7.88 -1.62 4.26
N LYS A 44 -9.11 -1.38 3.81
CA LYS A 44 -9.43 -1.02 2.42
C LYS A 44 -8.84 0.34 2.01
N SER A 45 -8.66 1.26 2.95
CA SER A 45 -8.11 2.59 2.70
C SER A 45 -6.58 2.60 2.61
N LYS A 46 -5.91 1.50 2.97
CA LYS A 46 -4.45 1.36 2.85
C LYS A 46 -4.11 0.55 1.60
N SER A 47 -3.51 1.23 0.63
CA SER A 47 -2.89 0.63 -0.55
C SER A 47 -1.65 1.40 -0.97
N GLY A 48 -0.85 0.80 -1.85
CA GLY A 48 0.49 1.28 -2.18
C GLY A 48 1.52 0.86 -1.15
N MET A 49 2.61 1.62 -1.10
CA MET A 49 3.72 1.38 -0.17
C MET A 49 3.44 2.02 1.19
N TRP A 50 3.59 1.25 2.26
CA TRP A 50 3.45 1.70 3.65
C TRP A 50 4.63 1.20 4.47
N GLY A 51 5.57 2.11 4.76
CA GLY A 51 6.89 1.72 5.25
C GLY A 51 7.58 0.81 4.23
N SER A 52 7.96 -0.39 4.65
CA SER A 52 8.57 -1.40 3.78
C SER A 52 7.56 -2.36 3.14
N HIS A 53 6.29 -2.32 3.53
CA HIS A 53 5.24 -3.21 2.99
C HIS A 53 4.58 -2.59 1.76
N PHE A 54 4.01 -3.44 0.92
CA PHE A 54 3.17 -3.00 -0.21
C PHE A 54 1.87 -3.80 -0.26
N LYS A 55 0.77 -3.12 -0.57
CA LYS A 55 -0.53 -3.73 -0.81
C LYS A 55 -1.18 -3.13 -2.05
N SER A 56 -1.63 -3.97 -2.97
CA SER A 56 -2.39 -3.55 -4.15
C SER A 56 -3.88 -3.32 -3.81
N ASN A 57 -4.52 -2.38 -4.52
CA ASN A 57 -5.97 -2.18 -4.45
C ASN A 57 -6.76 -3.41 -4.90
N ILE A 58 -6.16 -4.26 -5.74
CA ILE A 58 -6.82 -5.47 -6.27
C ILE A 58 -7.33 -6.40 -5.15
N ILE A 59 -6.67 -6.43 -3.98
CA ILE A 59 -7.16 -7.20 -2.82
C ILE A 59 -8.53 -6.73 -2.35
N ASN A 60 -8.81 -5.44 -2.44
CA ASN A 60 -10.09 -4.88 -2.04
C ASN A 60 -11.20 -5.20 -3.06
N ASP A 61 -10.81 -5.42 -4.32
CA ASP A 61 -11.69 -5.69 -5.46
C ASP A 61 -11.73 -7.20 -5.83
N TRP A 62 -11.22 -8.07 -4.96
CA TRP A 62 -11.02 -9.51 -5.23
C TRP A 62 -12.25 -10.20 -5.84
N ASN A 63 -13.45 -9.90 -5.33
CA ASN A 63 -14.69 -10.52 -5.81
C ASN A 63 -15.09 -10.09 -7.23
N SER A 64 -14.51 -9.00 -7.73
CA SER A 64 -14.71 -8.49 -9.09
C SER A 64 -13.62 -9.00 -10.05
N VAL A 65 -12.67 -9.80 -9.57
CA VAL A 65 -11.53 -10.31 -10.35
C VAL A 65 -11.61 -11.82 -10.46
N LYS A 66 -11.39 -12.33 -11.68
CA LYS A 66 -11.25 -13.78 -11.90
C LYS A 66 -9.85 -14.23 -11.50
N VAL A 67 -9.69 -14.60 -10.24
CA VAL A 67 -8.44 -15.15 -9.70
C VAL A 67 -8.39 -16.66 -9.96
N ARG A 68 -7.35 -17.13 -10.65
CA ARG A 68 -7.14 -18.56 -10.94
C ARG A 68 -6.27 -19.24 -9.90
N GLU A 69 -5.12 -18.65 -9.62
CA GLU A 69 -4.17 -19.13 -8.62
C GLU A 69 -3.76 -18.00 -7.68
N VAL A 70 -3.43 -18.35 -6.44
CA VAL A 70 -2.78 -17.45 -5.49
C VAL A 70 -1.50 -18.09 -5.02
N SER A 71 -0.38 -17.39 -5.06
CA SER A 71 0.92 -17.89 -4.65
C SER A 71 1.51 -17.06 -3.53
N ILE A 72 1.97 -17.73 -2.48
CA ILE A 72 2.84 -17.16 -1.45
C ILE A 72 4.27 -17.53 -1.83
N LYS A 73 5.18 -16.56 -1.92
CA LYS A 73 6.60 -16.79 -2.19
C LYS A 73 7.45 -16.12 -1.13
N LEU A 74 8.43 -16.85 -0.62
CA LEU A 74 9.39 -16.37 0.37
C LEU A 74 10.75 -16.15 -0.27
N PHE A 75 11.42 -15.06 0.10
CA PHE A 75 12.73 -14.70 -0.41
C PHE A 75 13.72 -14.45 0.73
N LYS A 76 14.94 -14.95 0.56
CA LYS A 76 16.09 -14.70 1.43
C LYS A 76 17.31 -14.41 0.56
N ASN A 77 18.02 -13.34 0.85
CA ASN A 77 19.15 -12.84 0.06
C ASN A 77 18.80 -12.71 -1.44
N GLY A 78 17.59 -12.26 -1.74
CA GLY A 78 17.07 -12.10 -3.12
C GLY A 78 16.62 -13.39 -3.82
N ASN A 79 16.90 -14.57 -3.26
CA ASN A 79 16.54 -15.85 -3.86
C ASN A 79 15.23 -16.39 -3.28
N ARG A 80 14.37 -16.99 -4.12
CA ARG A 80 13.13 -17.64 -3.66
C ARG A 80 13.47 -18.92 -2.90
N CYS A 81 13.15 -18.97 -1.60
CA CYS A 81 13.48 -20.10 -0.72
C CYS A 81 12.32 -21.06 -0.48
N ALA A 82 11.07 -20.58 -0.53
CA ALA A 82 9.89 -21.43 -0.40
C ALA A 82 8.70 -20.84 -1.15
N PHE A 83 7.72 -21.68 -1.50
CA PHE A 83 6.46 -21.22 -2.06
C PHE A 83 5.28 -22.14 -1.72
N PHE A 84 4.08 -21.57 -1.79
CA PHE A 84 2.79 -22.26 -1.72
C PHE A 84 1.91 -21.71 -2.83
N VAL A 85 1.18 -22.57 -3.53
CA VAL A 85 0.21 -22.16 -4.56
C VAL A 85 -1.14 -22.75 -4.24
N PHE A 86 -2.15 -21.89 -4.23
CA PHE A 86 -3.52 -22.18 -3.89
C PHE A 86 -4.44 -21.96 -5.09
N ASN A 87 -5.54 -22.70 -5.13
CA ASN A 87 -6.64 -22.49 -6.05
C ASN A 87 -7.40 -21.23 -5.67
N GLY A 88 -7.28 -20.21 -6.51
CA GLY A 88 -7.94 -18.92 -6.34
C GLY A 88 -9.37 -18.87 -6.88
N SER A 89 -9.80 -19.88 -7.64
CA SER A 89 -11.13 -19.90 -8.25
C SER A 89 -12.21 -19.91 -7.17
N ASN A 90 -13.22 -19.05 -7.32
CA ASN A 90 -14.31 -18.87 -6.34
C ASN A 90 -13.80 -18.61 -4.91
N SER A 91 -12.67 -17.92 -4.76
CA SER A 91 -12.15 -17.44 -3.48
C SER A 91 -12.47 -15.97 -3.26
N ASN A 92 -12.29 -15.51 -2.03
CA ASN A 92 -12.25 -14.11 -1.66
C ASN A 92 -10.95 -13.80 -0.90
N SER A 93 -10.72 -12.53 -0.59
CA SER A 93 -9.52 -12.08 0.13
C SER A 93 -9.37 -12.68 1.54
N ASP A 94 -10.37 -13.38 2.07
CA ASP A 94 -10.39 -13.97 3.41
C ASP A 94 -10.33 -15.51 3.44
N ASN A 95 -10.52 -16.19 2.32
CA ASN A 95 -10.61 -17.67 2.31
C ASN A 95 -9.72 -18.37 1.30
N TRP A 96 -9.00 -17.62 0.46
CA TRP A 96 -8.10 -18.20 -0.55
C TRP A 96 -6.99 -19.05 0.08
N MET A 97 -6.52 -18.64 1.26
CA MET A 97 -5.51 -19.34 2.05
C MET A 97 -6.21 -20.39 2.91
N SER A 98 -6.55 -21.54 2.32
CA SER A 98 -7.13 -22.69 3.03
C SER A 98 -6.48 -24.02 2.59
N LYS A 99 -6.60 -25.03 3.46
CA LYS A 99 -6.02 -26.36 3.22
C LYS A 99 -6.53 -26.98 1.91
N ASP A 100 -7.84 -26.96 1.69
CA ASP A 100 -8.48 -27.59 0.53
C ASP A 100 -8.17 -26.88 -0.79
N ARG A 101 -7.59 -25.68 -0.72
CA ARG A 101 -7.17 -24.91 -1.88
C ARG A 101 -5.70 -25.12 -2.21
N LEU A 102 -4.88 -25.75 -1.37
CA LEU A 102 -3.46 -25.92 -1.67
C LEU A 102 -3.27 -26.87 -2.86
N ILE A 103 -2.66 -26.36 -3.93
CA ILE A 103 -2.38 -27.11 -5.17
C ILE A 103 -0.98 -27.71 -5.11
N ARG A 104 0.02 -26.88 -4.78
CA ARG A 104 1.44 -27.27 -4.78
C ARG A 104 2.26 -26.40 -3.86
N THR A 105 3.40 -26.91 -3.43
CA THR A 105 4.36 -26.21 -2.58
C THR A 105 5.78 -26.68 -2.87
N SER A 106 6.78 -25.93 -2.39
CA SER A 106 8.18 -26.35 -2.40
C SER A 106 8.50 -27.45 -1.38
N TYR A 107 7.63 -27.71 -0.40
CA TYR A 107 7.90 -28.70 0.65
C TYR A 107 7.50 -30.12 0.22
N GLY A 108 8.44 -31.06 0.37
CA GLY A 108 8.32 -32.45 -0.07
C GLY A 108 7.58 -33.38 0.90
N ASP A 109 7.28 -32.93 2.11
CA ASP A 109 6.44 -33.67 3.08
C ASP A 109 4.93 -33.51 2.82
N THR A 110 4.56 -33.13 1.58
CA THR A 110 3.18 -33.03 1.13
C THR A 110 2.80 -34.22 0.26
N THR A 111 1.68 -34.87 0.59
CA THR A 111 1.10 -35.91 -0.24
C THR A 111 -0.01 -35.30 -1.10
N ASN A 112 0.18 -35.20 -2.42
CA ASN A 112 -0.79 -34.63 -3.36
C ASN A 112 -1.30 -33.21 -2.99
N GLY A 113 -0.42 -32.31 -2.54
CA GLY A 113 -0.82 -30.95 -2.13
C GLY A 113 -1.56 -30.88 -0.79
N ASN A 114 -1.58 -31.98 -0.02
CA ASN A 114 -2.16 -32.03 1.31
C ASN A 114 -1.03 -32.06 2.36
N LEU A 115 -1.00 -31.06 3.25
CA LEU A 115 -0.03 -30.99 4.35
C LEU A 115 -0.45 -31.82 5.60
N GLY A 116 -1.53 -32.61 5.53
CA GLY A 116 -2.05 -33.36 6.68
C GLY A 116 -2.91 -32.50 7.63
N TYR A 117 -2.86 -32.74 8.94
CA TYR A 117 -3.54 -31.89 9.93
C TYR A 117 -2.82 -30.55 10.06
N THR A 118 -3.16 -29.58 9.20
CA THR A 118 -2.53 -28.25 9.23
C THR A 118 -3.50 -27.14 9.53
N GLN A 119 -3.07 -26.26 10.43
CA GLN A 119 -3.67 -24.95 10.58
C GLN A 119 -3.11 -24.06 9.47
N LEU A 120 -3.96 -23.66 8.54
CA LEU A 120 -3.62 -22.81 7.41
C LEU A 120 -4.57 -21.61 7.40
N SER A 121 -4.06 -20.43 7.74
CA SER A 121 -4.87 -19.21 7.87
C SER A 121 -4.03 -17.96 7.70
N TYR A 122 -4.48 -17.04 6.84
CA TYR A 122 -3.86 -15.71 6.73
C TYR A 122 -4.09 -14.88 7.99
N GLN A 123 -5.27 -15.00 8.63
CA GLN A 123 -5.55 -14.38 9.94
C GLN A 123 -4.67 -14.96 11.03
N GLY A 124 -4.30 -16.24 10.87
CA GLY A 124 -3.49 -17.05 11.78
C GLY A 124 -4.07 -17.17 13.19
N THR A 125 -3.26 -17.04 14.24
CA THR A 125 -3.61 -17.37 15.63
C THR A 125 -3.08 -16.34 16.63
N LEU A 126 -3.66 -16.33 17.83
CA LEU A 126 -3.30 -15.46 18.97
C LEU A 126 -3.26 -13.96 18.63
N SER A 127 -3.93 -13.54 17.54
CA SER A 127 -3.91 -12.18 17.00
C SER A 127 -2.52 -11.63 16.66
N ILE A 128 -1.48 -12.47 16.59
CA ILE A 128 -0.09 -12.04 16.37
C ILE A 128 0.66 -12.88 15.33
N ARG A 129 0.26 -14.13 15.11
CA ARG A 129 0.84 -15.00 14.09
C ARG A 129 -0.10 -14.95 12.89
N ARG A 130 0.35 -14.47 11.75
CA ARG A 130 -0.40 -14.33 10.50
C ARG A 130 0.25 -15.19 9.42
N PHE A 131 -0.47 -15.41 8.32
CA PHE A 131 -0.02 -16.31 7.24
C PHE A 131 0.57 -17.61 7.81
N TYR A 132 -0.21 -18.20 8.71
CA TYR A 132 0.22 -19.28 9.59
C TYR A 132 -0.02 -20.61 8.91
N ILE A 133 1.04 -21.40 8.72
CA ILE A 133 1.03 -22.75 8.15
C ILE A 133 1.78 -23.65 9.12
N SER A 134 1.01 -24.40 9.93
CA SER A 134 1.50 -25.12 11.10
C SER A 134 0.86 -26.49 11.22
N ALA A 135 1.59 -27.44 11.81
CA ALA A 135 1.01 -28.66 12.36
C ALA A 135 0.09 -28.30 13.56
N PRO A 136 -0.67 -29.25 14.12
CA PRO A 136 -1.51 -28.97 15.28
C PRO A 136 -0.66 -28.50 16.46
N HIS A 137 -1.16 -27.50 17.18
CA HIS A 137 -0.46 -26.95 18.33
C HIS A 137 -0.36 -28.01 19.43
N VAL A 138 0.87 -28.29 19.85
CA VAL A 138 1.18 -29.24 20.93
C VAL A 138 1.99 -28.59 22.05
N GLY A 139 2.49 -27.37 21.83
CA GLY A 139 3.23 -26.57 22.79
C GLY A 139 4.43 -25.88 22.13
N CYS A 140 4.90 -24.76 22.68
CA CYS A 140 5.96 -23.97 22.05
C CYS A 140 7.23 -24.75 21.71
N GLU A 141 7.61 -25.71 22.54
CA GLU A 141 8.84 -26.48 22.38
C GLU A 141 8.75 -27.56 21.29
N ASP A 142 7.54 -28.03 20.98
CA ASP A 142 7.30 -29.12 20.03
C ASP A 142 6.46 -28.69 18.82
N ASP A 143 6.05 -27.42 18.79
CA ASP A 143 5.31 -26.83 17.68
C ASP A 143 6.13 -26.90 16.40
N MET A 144 5.52 -27.49 15.37
CA MET A 144 6.14 -27.67 14.07
C MET A 144 5.32 -26.99 13.00
N GLY A 145 5.98 -26.52 11.94
CA GLY A 145 5.29 -25.95 10.79
C GLY A 145 6.22 -25.53 9.68
N TRP A 146 5.69 -24.70 8.79
CA TRP A 146 6.35 -24.31 7.56
C TRP A 146 6.50 -22.80 7.41
N LEU A 147 5.51 -22.02 7.88
CA LEU A 147 5.50 -20.56 7.73
C LEU A 147 4.72 -19.91 8.87
N VAL A 148 5.31 -18.88 9.47
CA VAL A 148 4.66 -18.00 10.44
C VAL A 148 5.13 -16.58 10.20
N VAL A 149 4.19 -15.65 10.05
CA VAL A 149 4.52 -14.23 9.97
C VAL A 149 4.08 -13.53 11.25
N LYS A 150 5.04 -13.10 12.05
CA LYS A 150 4.79 -12.35 13.28
C LYS A 150 4.42 -10.90 12.94
N ASP A 151 3.33 -10.41 13.54
CA ASP A 151 2.61 -9.22 13.08
C ASP A 151 2.61 -8.03 14.07
N SER A 152 2.44 -8.28 15.37
CA SER A 152 2.39 -7.22 16.38
C SER A 152 3.61 -7.18 17.31
N THR A 153 3.73 -6.12 18.11
CA THR A 153 4.67 -6.02 19.24
C THR A 153 4.24 -6.83 20.46
N LEU A 154 3.03 -7.41 20.47
CA LEU A 154 2.56 -8.23 21.59
C LEU A 154 3.38 -9.51 21.63
N THR A 155 3.93 -9.81 22.80
CA THR A 155 4.73 -11.00 23.04
C THR A 155 3.83 -12.16 23.45
N ALA A 156 4.20 -13.36 23.02
CA ALA A 156 3.59 -14.62 23.44
C ALA A 156 4.72 -15.59 23.83
N PRO A 157 4.42 -16.77 24.41
CA PRO A 157 5.45 -17.51 25.16
C PRO A 157 6.53 -18.12 24.26
N CYS A 158 6.25 -18.37 22.99
CA CYS A 158 7.19 -19.08 22.12
C CYS A 158 8.34 -18.17 21.66
N LYS A 159 9.52 -18.75 21.43
CA LYS A 159 10.73 -18.04 20.99
C LYS A 159 10.50 -17.12 19.78
N ILE A 160 9.72 -17.61 18.80
CA ILE A 160 9.40 -16.87 17.57
C ILE A 160 8.53 -15.63 17.79
N ASP A 161 7.85 -15.54 18.94
CA ASP A 161 6.99 -14.41 19.29
C ASP A 161 7.73 -13.28 20.01
N LYS A 162 8.95 -13.53 20.49
CA LYS A 162 9.81 -12.56 21.21
C LYS A 162 10.52 -11.61 20.24
N VAL A 163 9.78 -11.06 19.28
CA VAL A 163 10.25 -10.05 18.32
C VAL A 163 9.26 -8.88 18.26
N ASN A 164 9.79 -7.67 18.19
CA ASN A 164 9.01 -6.43 18.26
C ASN A 164 8.61 -5.90 16.89
N LEU A 165 9.14 -6.47 15.82
CA LEU A 165 8.90 -6.05 14.44
C LEU A 165 8.38 -7.23 13.64
N THR A 166 7.70 -6.89 12.54
CA THR A 166 7.20 -7.88 11.59
C THR A 166 8.31 -8.83 11.19
N THR A 167 8.12 -10.13 11.38
CA THR A 167 9.16 -11.12 11.08
C THR A 167 8.56 -12.32 10.40
N ILE A 168 9.17 -12.71 9.28
CA ILE A 168 8.76 -13.88 8.50
C ILE A 168 9.65 -15.05 8.92
N TRP A 169 9.05 -16.02 9.59
CA TRP A 169 9.68 -17.27 9.98
C TRP A 169 9.24 -18.40 9.06
N TYR A 170 10.19 -19.23 8.63
CA TYR A 170 9.90 -20.36 7.76
C TYR A 170 10.81 -21.55 8.03
N SER A 171 10.37 -22.73 7.59
CA SER A 171 11.23 -23.92 7.58
C SER A 171 12.23 -23.85 6.44
N ALA A 172 13.53 -23.86 6.75
CA ALA A 172 14.58 -23.96 5.75
C ALA A 172 14.80 -25.40 5.22
N LEU A 173 14.17 -26.38 5.86
CA LEU A 173 14.16 -27.77 5.40
C LEU A 173 13.15 -27.94 4.25
N GLN A 174 13.25 -29.05 3.53
CA GLN A 174 12.22 -29.45 2.54
C GLN A 174 10.94 -29.99 3.21
N THR A 175 10.82 -29.91 4.54
CA THR A 175 9.70 -30.39 5.35
C THR A 175 9.32 -29.37 6.42
N LYS A 176 8.27 -29.63 7.20
CA LYS A 176 8.06 -28.90 8.46
C LYS A 176 9.26 -29.07 9.38
N THR A 177 9.49 -28.06 10.21
CA THR A 177 10.49 -28.09 11.28
C THR A 177 9.92 -27.49 12.54
N ASN A 178 10.61 -27.72 13.66
CA ASN A 178 10.29 -27.09 14.93
C ASN A 178 10.37 -25.56 14.82
N PHE A 179 9.44 -24.85 15.45
CA PHE A 179 9.42 -23.38 15.46
C PHE A 179 10.72 -22.77 15.99
N ASN A 180 11.40 -23.47 16.90
CA ASN A 180 12.68 -23.05 17.45
C ASN A 180 13.83 -23.04 16.42
N ASP A 181 13.69 -23.83 15.34
CA ASP A 181 14.65 -24.01 14.25
C ASP A 181 14.27 -23.23 12.99
N PHE A 182 13.21 -22.41 13.05
CA PHE A 182 12.83 -21.56 11.93
C PHE A 182 13.93 -20.58 11.57
N GLN A 183 14.07 -20.38 10.27
CA GLN A 183 14.91 -19.32 9.73
C GLN A 183 14.06 -18.09 9.43
N LYS A 184 14.72 -16.93 9.48
CA LYS A 184 14.13 -15.66 9.06
C LYS A 184 14.26 -15.49 7.54
N ALA A 185 13.17 -15.13 6.88
CA ALA A 185 13.15 -14.67 5.49
C ALA A 185 13.11 -13.13 5.43
N ASP A 186 13.56 -12.55 4.32
CA ASP A 186 13.61 -11.10 4.14
C ASP A 186 12.27 -10.57 3.63
N VAL A 187 11.66 -11.26 2.68
CA VAL A 187 10.45 -10.83 1.99
C VAL A 187 9.48 -12.00 1.79
N MET A 188 8.20 -11.73 1.95
CA MET A 188 7.11 -12.60 1.53
C MET A 188 6.23 -11.83 0.53
N THR A 189 5.94 -12.43 -0.61
CA THR A 189 4.95 -11.91 -1.57
C THR A 189 3.71 -12.78 -1.60
N VAL A 190 2.55 -12.15 -1.79
CA VAL A 190 1.33 -12.79 -2.25
C VAL A 190 1.09 -12.28 -3.67
N GLU A 191 1.09 -13.20 -4.62
CA GLU A 191 0.85 -12.94 -6.04
C GLU A 191 -0.37 -13.70 -6.49
N ILE A 192 -1.20 -13.08 -7.33
CA ILE A 192 -2.38 -13.71 -7.92
C ILE A 192 -2.20 -13.85 -9.42
N ASP A 193 -2.61 -14.99 -9.97
CA ASP A 193 -2.82 -15.14 -11.41
C ASP A 193 -4.25 -14.75 -11.73
N ILE A 194 -4.41 -13.70 -12.54
CA ILE A 194 -5.72 -13.17 -12.94
C ILE A 194 -5.96 -13.40 -14.42
N ASP A 195 -7.22 -13.71 -14.75
CA ASP A 195 -7.71 -13.76 -16.13
C ASP A 195 -8.59 -12.53 -16.39
N VAL A 196 -7.97 -11.50 -16.96
CA VAL A 196 -8.61 -10.22 -17.25
C VAL A 196 -8.50 -9.94 -18.73
N ARG A 197 -9.64 -9.58 -19.33
CA ARG A 197 -9.73 -9.11 -20.71
C ARG A 197 -10.57 -7.84 -20.74
N CYS A 198 -9.99 -6.78 -21.28
CA CYS A 198 -10.71 -5.53 -21.47
C CYS A 198 -11.59 -5.56 -22.72
N GLU A 199 -12.74 -4.92 -22.60
CA GLU A 199 -13.70 -4.74 -23.69
C GLU A 199 -13.05 -4.07 -24.91
N ASP A 200 -13.26 -4.64 -26.10
CA ASP A 200 -12.70 -4.11 -27.35
C ASP A 200 -13.71 -3.90 -28.49
N SER A 201 -15.00 -4.11 -28.24
CA SER A 201 -16.05 -3.87 -29.23
C SER A 201 -16.23 -2.40 -29.63
N ASN A 202 -15.80 -1.44 -28.80
CA ASN A 202 -16.05 -0.01 -29.00
C ASN A 202 -14.79 0.86 -28.82
N LEU A 203 -13.68 0.46 -29.46
CA LEU A 203 -12.42 1.21 -29.43
C LEU A 203 -12.33 2.31 -30.49
N THR A 204 -13.09 2.23 -31.58
CA THR A 204 -13.07 3.24 -32.64
C THR A 204 -13.73 4.55 -32.17
N ILE A 205 -13.02 5.67 -32.26
CA ILE A 205 -13.54 7.01 -31.97
C ILE A 205 -13.46 7.84 -33.25
N VAL A 206 -14.51 8.62 -33.54
CA VAL A 206 -14.55 9.50 -34.70
C VAL A 206 -13.40 10.52 -34.63
N ASN A 207 -12.76 10.80 -35.77
CA ASN A 207 -11.61 11.71 -35.88
C ASN A 207 -10.36 11.27 -35.11
N MET A 208 -10.23 9.96 -34.85
CA MET A 208 -9.07 9.40 -34.17
C MET A 208 -8.64 8.08 -34.80
N THR A 209 -7.37 7.76 -34.63
CA THR A 209 -6.81 6.41 -34.80
C THR A 209 -6.38 5.87 -33.44
N TYR A 210 -6.28 4.55 -33.29
CA TYR A 210 -5.80 3.94 -32.06
C TYR A 210 -4.85 2.79 -32.34
N ALA A 211 -3.94 2.55 -31.40
CA ALA A 211 -3.05 1.41 -31.36
C ALA A 211 -3.17 0.74 -29.99
N LYS A 212 -3.24 -0.59 -29.94
CA LYS A 212 -3.25 -1.37 -28.69
C LYS A 212 -2.12 -2.39 -28.67
N THR A 213 -1.52 -2.60 -27.50
CA THR A 213 -0.56 -3.70 -27.29
C THR A 213 -1.26 -5.04 -27.16
N GLY A 214 -2.51 -5.03 -26.70
CA GLY A 214 -3.35 -6.20 -26.47
C GLY A 214 -4.63 -5.78 -25.74
N ILE A 215 -5.26 -6.73 -25.04
CA ILE A 215 -6.49 -6.51 -24.25
C ILE A 215 -6.39 -7.12 -22.84
N GLN A 216 -5.21 -7.53 -22.39
CA GLN A 216 -5.00 -8.16 -21.09
C GLN A 216 -4.66 -7.14 -20.01
N PHE A 217 -4.68 -7.56 -18.74
CA PHE A 217 -4.30 -6.69 -17.64
C PHE A 217 -2.97 -5.97 -17.93
N ASN A 218 -2.95 -4.66 -17.69
CA ASN A 218 -1.80 -3.78 -17.88
C ASN A 218 -1.41 -3.48 -19.35
N ASP A 219 -2.11 -4.04 -20.35
CA ASP A 219 -1.99 -3.63 -21.76
C ASP A 219 -2.39 -2.18 -21.94
N THR A 220 -1.84 -1.55 -22.99
CA THR A 220 -2.02 -0.12 -23.27
C THR A 220 -2.77 0.08 -24.56
N LEU A 221 -3.73 1.01 -24.53
CA LEU A 221 -4.48 1.53 -25.66
C LEU A 221 -4.13 3.01 -25.81
N THR A 222 -3.57 3.37 -26.95
CA THR A 222 -3.13 4.73 -27.27
C THR A 222 -3.93 5.27 -28.44
N TYR A 223 -4.53 6.44 -28.25
CA TYR A 223 -5.27 7.19 -29.26
C TYR A 223 -4.40 8.30 -29.85
N SER A 224 -4.70 8.66 -31.09
CA SER A 224 -4.11 9.80 -31.78
C SER A 224 -5.18 10.50 -32.61
N CYS A 225 -5.27 11.82 -32.49
CA CYS A 225 -6.20 12.59 -33.31
C CYS A 225 -5.82 12.47 -34.79
N SER A 226 -6.82 12.35 -35.65
CA SER A 226 -6.63 12.45 -37.09
C SER A 226 -6.14 13.84 -37.47
N GLU A 227 -5.53 13.96 -38.65
CA GLU A 227 -5.04 15.23 -39.18
C GLU A 227 -6.12 16.31 -39.18
N GLY A 228 -5.77 17.52 -38.70
CA GLY A 228 -6.69 18.66 -38.59
C GLY A 228 -7.58 18.68 -37.35
N PHE A 229 -7.48 17.68 -36.45
CA PHE A 229 -8.17 17.66 -35.16
C PHE A 229 -7.17 17.79 -34.01
N THR A 230 -7.60 18.43 -32.92
CA THR A 230 -6.79 18.59 -31.70
C THR A 230 -7.50 17.94 -30.53
N HIS A 231 -6.72 17.30 -29.65
CA HIS A 231 -7.23 16.68 -28.43
C HIS A 231 -7.75 17.76 -27.48
N THR A 232 -9.05 17.72 -27.16
CA THR A 232 -9.68 18.71 -26.28
C THR A 232 -10.02 18.15 -24.91
N TYR A 233 -10.25 16.84 -24.78
CA TYR A 233 -10.67 16.22 -23.53
C TYR A 233 -10.38 14.71 -23.47
N GLY A 234 -10.21 14.18 -22.25
CA GLY A 234 -10.06 12.76 -21.94
C GLY A 234 -8.63 12.25 -21.99
N ASP A 235 -8.46 10.92 -22.00
CA ASP A 235 -7.16 10.26 -21.88
C ASP A 235 -6.76 9.60 -23.20
N LEU A 236 -5.71 10.12 -23.83
CA LEU A 236 -5.14 9.53 -25.05
C LEU A 236 -4.45 8.19 -24.78
N GLN A 237 -3.91 7.98 -23.59
CA GLN A 237 -3.29 6.72 -23.19
C GLN A 237 -4.10 6.09 -22.06
N ARG A 238 -4.64 4.91 -22.33
CA ARG A 238 -5.50 4.16 -21.41
C ARG A 238 -4.90 2.78 -21.18
N ARG A 239 -5.08 2.23 -19.98
CA ARG A 239 -4.53 0.94 -19.58
C ARG A 239 -5.65 -0.03 -19.24
N CYS A 240 -5.47 -1.31 -19.54
CA CYS A 240 -6.46 -2.31 -19.16
C CYS A 240 -6.38 -2.59 -17.66
N ASP A 241 -7.44 -2.24 -16.94
CA ASP A 241 -7.55 -2.41 -15.49
C ASP A 241 -7.97 -3.83 -15.11
N HIS A 242 -7.74 -4.21 -13.85
CA HIS A 242 -8.05 -5.53 -13.30
C HIS A 242 -9.55 -5.92 -13.36
N ARG A 243 -10.43 -4.95 -13.60
CA ARG A 243 -11.88 -5.14 -13.77
C ARG A 243 -12.30 -5.44 -15.22
N GLY A 244 -11.35 -5.53 -16.16
CA GLY A 244 -11.66 -5.74 -17.58
C GLY A 244 -12.21 -4.48 -18.26
N VAL A 245 -11.83 -3.30 -17.78
CA VAL A 245 -12.20 -2.01 -18.38
C VAL A 245 -10.95 -1.16 -18.62
N TRP A 246 -10.99 -0.34 -19.68
CA TRP A 246 -9.93 0.63 -19.94
C TRP A 246 -9.98 1.79 -18.93
N THR A 247 -8.87 2.08 -18.28
CA THR A 247 -8.74 3.20 -17.32
C THR A 247 -9.00 4.54 -17.99
N GLY A 248 -9.28 5.56 -17.19
CA GLY A 248 -9.44 6.93 -17.67
C GLY A 248 -10.71 7.15 -18.49
N THR A 249 -10.83 8.35 -19.01
CA THR A 249 -11.98 8.85 -19.76
C THR A 249 -11.73 8.72 -21.26
N ARG A 250 -12.78 8.39 -22.01
CA ARG A 250 -12.70 8.29 -23.47
C ARG A 250 -12.30 9.66 -24.06
N PRO A 251 -11.25 9.73 -24.90
CA PRO A 251 -10.76 11.00 -25.42
C PRO A 251 -11.67 11.56 -26.53
N ILE A 252 -11.58 12.87 -26.73
CA ILE A 252 -12.32 13.64 -27.72
C ILE A 252 -11.33 14.51 -28.49
N CYS A 253 -11.40 14.49 -29.81
CA CYS A 253 -10.70 15.42 -30.68
C CYS A 253 -11.69 16.28 -31.46
N GLU A 254 -11.48 17.59 -31.43
CA GLU A 254 -12.31 18.56 -32.12
C GLU A 254 -11.46 19.32 -33.13
N LYS A 255 -12.10 19.77 -34.21
CA LYS A 255 -11.45 20.65 -35.16
C LYS A 255 -11.39 22.03 -34.50
N LEU A 256 -10.18 22.53 -34.27
CA LEU A 256 -10.04 23.93 -33.90
C LEU A 256 -10.49 24.76 -35.09
N CYS A 257 -11.61 25.47 -34.94
CA CYS A 257 -11.94 26.55 -35.85
C CYS A 257 -10.76 27.52 -35.87
N SER A 258 -10.45 28.13 -37.01
CA SER A 258 -9.58 29.30 -37.05
C SER A 258 -10.20 30.34 -36.13
N CYS A 259 -9.74 30.41 -34.87
CA CYS A 259 -10.05 31.52 -34.00
C CYS A 259 -9.66 32.75 -34.82
N GLN A 260 -10.62 33.63 -35.10
CA GLN A 260 -10.25 35.00 -35.41
C GLN A 260 -9.23 35.38 -34.33
N GLN A 261 -8.01 35.71 -34.76
CA GLN A 261 -7.03 36.30 -33.85
C GLN A 261 -7.80 37.32 -33.03
N PRO A 262 -7.74 37.30 -31.68
CA PRO A 262 -8.40 38.32 -30.90
C PRO A 262 -7.95 39.64 -31.50
N ASN A 263 -8.92 40.40 -32.01
CA ASN A 263 -8.64 41.66 -32.67
C ASN A 263 -7.91 42.47 -31.60
N TYR A 264 -6.58 42.59 -31.72
CA TYR A 264 -5.81 43.37 -30.78
C TYR A 264 -6.40 44.75 -30.92
N ILE A 265 -7.21 45.15 -29.94
CA ILE A 265 -7.64 46.53 -29.82
C ILE A 265 -6.33 47.30 -29.87
N GLN A 266 -6.19 48.21 -30.82
CA GLN A 266 -5.11 49.20 -30.85
C GLN A 266 -5.27 49.99 -29.55
N LEU A 267 -4.72 49.44 -28.47
CA LEU A 267 -4.76 50.01 -27.15
C LEU A 267 -3.80 51.18 -27.21
N ASN A 268 -4.37 52.38 -27.24
CA ASN A 268 -3.59 53.59 -27.06
C ASN A 268 -2.82 53.45 -25.75
N GLU A 269 -1.49 53.36 -25.85
CA GLU A 269 -0.59 53.07 -24.73
C GLU A 269 -0.77 54.07 -23.58
N THR A 270 -1.18 55.30 -23.92
CA THR A 270 -1.53 56.36 -22.99
C THR A 270 -2.77 56.01 -22.15
N GLU A 271 -3.85 55.49 -22.75
CA GLU A 271 -5.10 55.18 -22.03
C GLU A 271 -4.96 53.94 -21.15
N LEU A 272 -4.18 52.95 -21.60
CA LEU A 272 -3.85 51.76 -20.81
C LEU A 272 -2.99 52.13 -19.59
N GLY A 273 -2.03 53.04 -19.77
CA GLY A 273 -1.21 53.57 -18.67
C GLY A 273 -2.04 54.25 -17.59
N THR A 274 -3.01 55.09 -17.97
CA THR A 274 -3.87 55.80 -17.02
C THR A 274 -4.73 54.83 -16.20
N ARG A 275 -5.32 53.81 -16.85
CA ARG A 275 -6.13 52.80 -16.14
C ARG A 275 -5.29 51.93 -15.21
N LEU A 276 -4.07 51.60 -15.61
CA LEU A 276 -3.13 50.86 -14.75
C LEU A 276 -2.76 51.66 -13.50
N LEU A 277 -2.54 52.97 -13.63
CA LEU A 277 -2.26 53.86 -12.50
C LEU A 277 -3.48 54.01 -11.59
N GLU A 278 -4.68 54.11 -12.15
CA GLU A 278 -5.93 54.18 -11.39
C GLU A 278 -6.19 52.90 -10.58
N ILE A 279 -6.05 51.73 -11.21
CA ILE A 279 -6.20 50.42 -10.55
C ILE A 279 -5.15 50.25 -9.46
N LYS A 280 -3.89 50.63 -9.72
CA LYS A 280 -2.80 50.55 -8.73
C LYS A 280 -3.06 51.46 -7.53
N SER A 281 -3.63 52.64 -7.76
CA SER A 281 -4.04 53.56 -6.70
C SER A 281 -5.17 52.98 -5.85
N ASN A 282 -6.24 52.49 -6.51
CA ASN A 282 -7.42 51.97 -5.83
C ASN A 282 -7.14 50.70 -5.01
N LEU A 283 -6.20 49.87 -5.47
CA LEU A 283 -5.80 48.65 -4.77
C LEU A 283 -4.70 48.89 -3.71
N SER A 284 -4.14 50.10 -3.63
CA SER A 284 -3.08 50.38 -2.65
C SER A 284 -3.67 50.59 -1.25
N VAL A 285 -3.42 49.65 -0.35
CA VAL A 285 -3.78 49.78 1.07
C VAL A 285 -2.64 50.45 1.81
N ARG A 286 -2.92 51.50 2.59
CA ARG A 286 -1.88 52.14 3.42
C ARG A 286 -1.43 51.21 4.53
N ALA A 287 -0.12 51.08 4.71
CA ALA A 287 0.48 50.20 5.71
C ALA A 287 -0.02 50.47 7.14
N ASN A 288 -0.36 51.71 7.49
CA ASN A 288 -0.87 52.12 8.80
C ASN A 288 -2.35 51.75 9.06
N GLU A 289 -3.12 51.46 8.00
CA GLU A 289 -4.52 51.06 8.07
C GLU A 289 -4.70 49.54 8.11
N THR A 290 -3.62 48.80 7.84
CA THR A 290 -3.62 47.33 7.88
C THR A 290 -4.04 46.81 9.26
N SER A 291 -4.69 45.65 9.28
CA SER A 291 -5.10 44.98 10.52
C SER A 291 -3.91 44.73 11.44
N LYS A 292 -2.71 44.50 10.89
CA LYS A 292 -1.45 44.36 11.62
C LYS A 292 -1.07 45.67 12.33
N ALA A 293 -1.12 46.80 11.65
CA ALA A 293 -0.81 48.11 12.23
C ALA A 293 -1.87 48.58 13.24
N ARG A 294 -3.17 48.31 13.01
CA ARG A 294 -4.22 48.61 14.01
C ARG A 294 -4.07 47.78 15.28
N ARG A 295 -3.77 46.49 15.17
CA ARG A 295 -3.57 45.59 16.34
C ARG A 295 -2.40 46.01 17.23
N LEU A 296 -1.41 46.70 16.68
CA LEU A 296 -0.27 47.25 17.45
C LEU A 296 -0.63 48.48 18.31
N LYS A 297 -1.77 49.15 18.06
CA LYS A 297 -2.14 50.40 18.77
C LYS A 297 -3.10 50.20 19.95
N THR A 298 -3.63 49.00 20.13
CA THR A 298 -4.57 48.69 21.22
C THR A 298 -3.99 47.60 22.08
N CYS A 299 -3.37 47.97 23.20
CA CYS A 299 -3.13 47.03 24.29
C CYS A 299 -4.41 46.90 25.10
N ALA A 300 -4.89 45.66 25.30
CA ALA A 300 -5.92 45.39 26.31
C ALA A 300 -5.25 45.39 27.69
N ARG A 301 -5.86 46.05 28.67
CA ARG A 301 -5.42 45.92 30.07
C ARG A 301 -5.77 44.50 30.52
N ASP A 302 -4.75 43.69 30.79
CA ASP A 302 -4.89 42.34 31.32
C ASP A 302 -4.59 42.40 32.83
N ASP A 303 -5.63 42.20 33.64
CA ASP A 303 -5.51 42.18 35.11
C ASP A 303 -5.07 40.81 35.65
N ARG A 304 -4.69 39.84 34.79
CA ARG A 304 -4.09 38.59 35.29
C ARG A 304 -2.72 38.88 35.91
N PRO A 305 -2.48 38.47 37.18
CA PRO A 305 -1.17 38.60 37.79
C PRO A 305 -0.16 37.75 37.00
N SER A 306 0.90 38.41 36.53
CA SER A 306 1.94 37.75 35.74
C SER A 306 2.57 36.60 36.54
N THR A 307 2.99 35.55 35.83
CA THR A 307 3.60 34.31 36.35
C THR A 307 4.77 34.56 37.32
N LYS A 308 5.38 35.74 37.27
CA LYS A 308 6.43 36.17 38.22
C LYS A 308 5.94 36.22 39.67
N ALA A 309 4.67 36.57 39.93
CA ALA A 309 4.15 36.68 41.30
C ALA A 309 3.86 35.29 41.93
N ILE A 310 3.32 34.36 41.15
CA ILE A 310 3.03 32.99 41.60
C ILE A 310 4.34 32.20 41.81
N GLY A 311 5.34 32.42 40.95
CA GLY A 311 6.66 31.78 41.08
C GLY A 311 7.42 32.18 42.35
N VAL A 312 7.31 33.44 42.78
CA VAL A 312 7.97 33.93 44.00
C VAL A 312 7.35 33.29 45.26
N LEU A 313 6.02 33.21 45.33
CA LEU A 313 5.35 32.55 46.46
C LEU A 313 5.68 31.05 46.54
N GLY A 314 5.69 30.37 45.39
CA GLY A 314 6.02 28.94 45.33
C GLY A 314 7.47 28.65 45.74
N GLY A 315 8.43 29.46 45.28
CA GLY A 315 9.85 29.31 45.63
C GLY A 315 10.12 29.47 47.13
N VAL A 316 9.48 30.43 47.78
CA VAL A 316 9.63 30.66 49.23
C VAL A 316 9.08 29.46 50.03
N LEU A 317 7.93 28.92 49.66
CA LEU A 317 7.33 27.76 50.34
C LEU A 317 8.20 26.51 50.23
N ILE A 318 8.76 26.24 49.04
CA ILE A 318 9.68 25.11 48.83
C ILE A 318 10.96 25.30 49.65
N GLY A 319 11.52 26.52 49.67
CA GLY A 319 12.72 26.83 50.46
C GLY A 319 12.53 26.59 51.97
N ILE A 320 11.40 27.01 52.52
CA ILE A 320 11.07 26.78 53.95
C ILE A 320 10.93 25.29 54.23
N PHE A 321 10.27 24.53 53.35
CA PHE A 321 10.09 23.09 53.54
C PHE A 321 11.42 22.33 53.52
N VAL A 322 12.31 22.67 52.58
CA VAL A 322 13.67 22.09 52.52
C VAL A 322 14.48 22.45 53.76
N PHE A 323 14.40 23.70 54.23
CA PHE A 323 15.11 24.12 55.44
C PHE A 323 14.65 23.34 56.68
N LEU A 324 13.35 23.08 56.84
CA LEU A 324 12.82 22.29 57.96
C LEU A 324 13.32 20.84 57.94
N ILE A 325 13.43 20.22 56.76
CA ILE A 325 14.01 18.87 56.61
C ILE A 325 15.49 18.87 57.00
N VAL A 326 16.26 19.83 56.48
CA VAL A 326 17.70 19.91 56.80
C VAL A 326 17.92 20.22 58.29
N ALA A 327 17.08 21.07 58.89
CA ALA A 327 17.17 21.40 60.31
C ALA A 327 16.85 20.19 61.21
N SER A 328 15.93 19.31 60.83
CA SER A 328 15.66 18.06 61.57
C SER A 328 16.78 17.03 61.46
N ASP A 329 17.54 17.06 60.36
CA ASP A 329 18.69 16.16 60.16
C ASP A 329 19.98 16.69 60.81
N ILE A 330 20.09 18.01 61.04
CA ILE A 330 21.24 18.61 61.75
C ILE A 330 21.18 18.32 63.26
N SER A 331 19.99 18.30 63.86
CA SER A 331 19.84 17.99 65.29
C SER A 331 20.17 16.54 65.64
N SER A 332 20.16 15.62 64.66
CA SER A 332 20.61 14.24 64.83
C SER A 332 22.12 14.04 64.57
N LEU A 333 22.82 15.05 64.03
CA LEU A 333 24.28 15.05 63.83
C LEU A 333 25.07 15.75 64.95
N LEU A 334 24.39 16.49 65.84
CA LEU A 334 25.00 17.25 66.95
C LEU A 334 24.60 16.74 68.35
N ALA A 335 24.01 15.55 68.45
CA ALA A 335 23.66 14.87 69.71
C ALA A 335 24.61 13.72 70.02
#